data_AF-A0A2D7H2R3-F1
#
_entry.id   AF-A0A2D7H2R3-F1
#
_cell.length_a   1.000
_cell.length_b   1.000
_cell.length_c   1.000
_cell.angle_alpha   90.00
_cell.angle_beta   90.00
_cell.angle_gamma   90.00
#
_symmetry.space_group_name_H-M   'P 1'
#
loop_
_entity.id
_entity.type
_entity.pdbx_description
1 polymer ?
#
loop_
_entity_poly.entity_id
_entity_poly.type
_entity_poly.pdbx_seq_one_letter_code
_entity_poly.pdbx_strand_id
1 'polypeptide(L)'
;MKETVVSSLVVRTMEKQRTIIGEWLQNKCQLEKETLLSELGQKMHKSNDMPVEGMIEQLAAGLMVACADELGLSPMELTGLLRSPRKDALAGLVTVLHTDA
;
A
#
# COMPACT_ATOMS: atom_id res chain seq x y z
N MET A 1 -14.43 5.29 19.71
CA MET A 1 -12.95 5.37 19.67
C MET A 1 -12.32 5.01 18.31
N LYS A 2 -13.08 4.89 17.21
CA LYS A 2 -12.50 4.64 15.86
C LYS A 2 -12.30 5.91 15.01
N GLU A 3 -13.07 6.97 15.27
CA GLU A 3 -13.04 8.23 14.49
C GLU A 3 -11.79 9.09 14.73
N THR A 4 -11.12 8.91 15.87
CA THR A 4 -9.99 9.75 16.28
C THR A 4 -8.71 9.44 15.53
N VAL A 5 -8.52 8.21 15.06
CA VAL A 5 -7.29 7.78 14.35
C VAL A 5 -7.34 8.22 12.89
N VAL A 6 -8.50 8.10 12.24
CA VAL A 6 -8.71 8.54 10.86
C VAL A 6 -8.54 10.05 10.74
N SER A 7 -9.02 10.81 11.74
CA SER A 7 -8.88 12.26 11.77
C SER A 7 -7.43 12.74 11.93
N SER A 8 -6.55 11.97 12.61
CA SER A 8 -5.15 12.39 12.76
C SER A 8 -4.29 12.09 11.52
N LEU A 9 -4.63 11.03 10.77
CA LEU A 9 -4.00 10.71 9.48
C LEU A 9 -4.39 11.72 8.38
N VAL A 10 -5.65 12.14 8.33
CA VAL A 10 -6.13 13.06 7.27
C VAL A 10 -5.63 14.50 7.49
N VAL A 11 -5.42 14.93 8.74
CA VAL A 11 -5.01 16.32 9.06
C VAL A 11 -3.51 16.55 8.88
N ARG A 12 -2.67 15.51 8.86
CA ARG A 12 -1.27 15.64 8.46
C ARG A 12 -1.15 15.57 6.95
N THR A 13 -1.52 16.68 6.31
CA THR A 13 -1.15 16.93 4.92
C THR A 13 0.34 16.62 4.74
N MET A 14 0.59 15.59 3.95
CA MET A 14 1.81 14.82 3.92
C MET A 14 2.97 15.69 3.42
N GLU A 15 4.08 15.70 4.17
CA GLU A 15 5.37 16.17 3.65
C GLU A 15 5.67 15.42 2.35
N LYS A 16 6.27 16.12 1.39
CA LYS A 16 6.31 15.89 -0.08
C LYS A 16 6.65 14.46 -0.60
N GLN A 17 6.87 13.46 0.24
CA GLN A 17 7.26 12.11 -0.17
C GLN A 17 6.56 10.96 0.56
N ARG A 18 5.78 11.19 1.63
CA ARG A 18 5.03 10.11 2.28
C ARG A 18 3.67 9.95 1.61
N THR A 19 3.34 8.72 1.21
CA THR A 19 2.00 8.33 0.73
C THR A 19 1.29 7.57 1.84
N ILE A 20 -0.06 7.54 1.85
CA ILE A 20 -0.85 6.81 2.86
C ILE A 20 -0.37 5.35 2.95
N ILE A 21 -0.10 4.74 1.80
CA ILE A 21 0.41 3.37 1.70
C ILE A 21 1.84 3.27 2.23
N GLY A 22 2.69 4.26 1.99
CA GLY A 22 4.05 4.31 2.54
C GLY A 22 4.05 4.42 4.07
N GLU A 23 3.19 5.26 4.65
CA GLU A 23 3.04 5.39 6.11
C GLU A 23 2.48 4.10 6.72
N TRP A 24 1.48 3.49 6.08
CA TRP A 24 0.96 2.18 6.48
C TRP A 24 2.04 1.09 6.49
N LEU A 25 2.84 0.98 5.42
CA LEU A 25 3.95 0.03 5.34
C LEU A 25 5.05 0.32 6.36
N GLN A 26 5.36 1.59 6.64
CA GLN A 26 6.38 1.97 7.64
C GLN A 26 5.99 1.56 9.06
N ASN A 27 4.69 1.52 9.38
CA ASN A 27 4.20 1.14 10.70
C ASN A 27 4.18 -0.39 10.93
N LYS A 28 4.44 -1.20 9.89
CA LYS A 28 4.54 -2.66 9.99
C LYS A 28 5.93 -3.09 10.43
N CYS A 29 5.99 -4.17 11.21
CA CYS A 29 7.27 -4.82 11.49
C CYS A 29 7.79 -5.59 10.25
N GLN A 30 9.07 -5.96 10.26
CA GLN A 30 9.71 -6.62 9.12
C GLN A 30 9.00 -7.92 8.72
N LEU A 31 8.59 -8.74 9.69
CA LEU A 31 7.88 -9.99 9.43
C LEU A 31 6.54 -9.75 8.73
N GLU A 32 5.77 -8.75 9.17
CA GLU A 32 4.48 -8.40 8.54
C GLU A 32 4.66 -7.91 7.10
N LYS A 33 5.72 -7.14 6.82
CA LYS A 33 6.07 -6.71 5.46
C LYS A 33 6.40 -7.91 4.59
N GLU A 34 7.24 -8.82 5.07
CA GLU A 34 7.65 -10.03 4.33
C GLU A 34 6.47 -10.97 4.06
N THR A 35 5.61 -11.20 5.06
CA THR A 35 4.39 -12.00 4.89
C THR A 35 3.47 -11.37 3.85
N LEU A 36 3.19 -10.07 3.94
CA LEU A 36 2.37 -9.36 2.96
C LEU A 36 2.91 -9.52 1.53
N LEU A 37 4.21 -9.24 1.34
CA LEU A 37 4.84 -9.31 0.01
C LEU A 37 4.87 -10.75 -0.53
N SER A 38 5.09 -11.74 0.35
CA SER A 38 5.04 -13.16 -0.01
C SER A 38 3.63 -13.58 -0.46
N GLU A 39 2.59 -13.20 0.28
CA GLU A 39 1.20 -13.50 -0.08
C GLU A 39 0.77 -12.85 -1.41
N LEU A 40 1.18 -11.58 -1.63
CA LEU A 40 0.96 -10.91 -2.90
C LEU A 40 1.71 -11.62 -4.03
N GLY A 41 2.97 -12.01 -3.81
CA GLY A 41 3.78 -12.78 -4.75
C GLY A 41 3.13 -14.11 -5.14
N GLN A 42 2.62 -14.87 -4.17
CA GLN A 42 1.95 -16.15 -4.41
C GLN A 42 0.65 -16.00 -5.20
N LYS A 43 -0.11 -14.91 -4.97
CA LYS A 43 -1.31 -14.61 -5.76
C LYS A 43 -0.96 -14.29 -7.22
N MET A 44 0.15 -13.59 -7.46
CA MET A 44 0.63 -13.27 -8.81
C MET A 44 1.21 -14.49 -9.55
N HIS A 45 1.90 -15.38 -8.84
CA HIS A 45 2.53 -16.58 -9.44
C HIS A 45 1.54 -17.56 -10.08
N LYS A 46 0.25 -17.48 -9.74
CA LYS A 46 -0.81 -18.28 -10.38
C LYS A 46 -1.07 -17.90 -11.85
N SER A 47 -0.50 -16.81 -12.34
CA SER A 47 -0.63 -16.33 -13.73
C SER A 47 0.71 -16.43 -14.46
N ASN A 48 1.05 -17.63 -14.95
CA ASN A 48 2.35 -17.97 -15.53
C ASN A 48 2.75 -17.15 -16.79
N ASP A 49 1.80 -16.46 -17.44
CA ASP A 49 2.02 -15.70 -18.69
C ASP A 49 1.77 -14.19 -18.53
N MET A 50 1.74 -13.66 -17.31
CA MET A 50 1.46 -12.25 -17.09
C MET A 50 2.65 -11.36 -17.50
N PRO A 51 2.46 -10.33 -18.35
CA PRO A 51 3.52 -9.37 -18.65
C PRO A 51 3.94 -8.60 -17.39
N VAL A 52 5.18 -8.10 -17.37
CA VAL A 52 5.76 -7.38 -16.22
C VAL A 52 4.87 -6.20 -15.80
N GLU A 53 4.34 -5.44 -16.75
CA GLU A 53 3.40 -4.35 -16.47
C GLU A 53 2.15 -4.85 -15.71
N GLY A 54 1.62 -6.01 -16.09
CA GLY A 54 0.50 -6.65 -15.41
C GLY A 54 0.85 -7.05 -13.98
N MET A 55 2.07 -7.56 -13.75
CA MET A 55 2.54 -7.86 -12.39
C MET A 55 2.65 -6.61 -11.53
N ILE A 56 3.16 -5.50 -12.09
CA ILE A 56 3.25 -4.22 -11.40
C ILE A 56 1.86 -3.69 -11.03
N GLU A 57 0.89 -3.84 -11.93
CA GLU A 57 -0.50 -3.45 -11.68
C GLU A 57 -1.16 -4.31 -10.58
N GLN A 58 -0.95 -5.63 -10.62
CA GLN A 58 -1.45 -6.54 -9.58
C GLN A 58 -0.81 -6.26 -8.22
N LEU A 59 0.48 -5.96 -8.18
CA LEU A 59 1.18 -5.59 -6.96
C LEU A 59 0.59 -4.31 -6.36
N ALA A 60 0.43 -3.26 -7.16
CA ALA A 60 -0.15 -2.00 -6.71
C ALA A 60 -1.59 -2.17 -6.21
N ALA A 61 -2.42 -2.92 -6.95
CA ALA A 61 -3.78 -3.24 -6.56
C ALA A 61 -3.83 -4.05 -5.25
N GLY A 62 -2.96 -5.04 -5.11
CA GLY A 62 -2.85 -5.86 -3.90
C GLY A 62 -2.47 -5.05 -2.67
N LEU A 63 -1.51 -4.13 -2.80
CA LEU A 63 -1.13 -3.20 -1.73
C LEU A 63 -2.29 -2.27 -1.34
N MET A 64 -3.01 -1.75 -2.33
CA MET A 64 -4.18 -0.90 -2.07
C MET A 64 -5.29 -1.65 -1.34
N VAL A 65 -5.59 -2.87 -1.75
CA VAL A 65 -6.64 -3.69 -1.11
C VAL A 65 -6.25 -4.03 0.33
N ALA A 66 -5.03 -4.46 0.57
CA ALA A 66 -4.55 -4.78 1.91
C ALA A 66 -4.53 -3.54 2.82
N CYS A 67 -4.09 -2.39 2.29
CA CYS A 67 -4.10 -1.13 3.02
C CYS A 67 -5.54 -0.68 3.35
N ALA A 68 -6.46 -0.78 2.40
CA ALA A 68 -7.86 -0.40 2.62
C ALA A 68 -8.51 -1.28 3.70
N ASP A 69 -8.31 -2.61 3.62
CA ASP A 69 -8.87 -3.57 4.58
C ASP A 69 -8.41 -3.27 6.02
N GLU A 70 -7.11 -3.03 6.22
CA GLU A 70 -6.56 -2.74 7.54
C GLU A 70 -6.97 -1.38 8.10
N LEU A 71 -7.16 -0.38 7.22
CA LEU A 71 -7.69 0.93 7.60
C LEU A 71 -9.21 0.92 7.81
N GLY A 72 -9.89 -0.20 7.53
CA GLY A 72 -11.34 -0.31 7.60
C GLY A 72 -12.07 0.52 6.54
N LEU A 73 -11.43 0.72 5.38
CA LEU A 73 -11.95 1.43 4.22
C LEU A 73 -12.29 0.45 3.10
N SER A 74 -13.24 0.81 2.25
CA SER A 74 -13.36 0.18 0.94
C SER A 74 -12.21 0.60 0.02
N PRO A 75 -11.84 -0.22 -0.99
CA PRO A 75 -10.84 0.17 -1.99
C PRO A 75 -11.19 1.48 -2.72
N MET A 76 -12.48 1.78 -2.87
CA MET A 76 -12.96 3.00 -3.51
C MET A 76 -12.76 4.23 -2.63
N GLU A 77 -13.00 4.12 -1.32
CA GLU A 77 -12.72 5.20 -0.35
C GLU A 77 -11.22 5.50 -0.28
N LEU A 78 -10.37 4.47 -0.20
CA LEU A 78 -8.92 4.66 -0.23
C LEU A 78 -8.47 5.33 -1.55
N THR A 79 -9.02 4.90 -2.68
CA THR A 79 -8.74 5.50 -3.99
C THR A 79 -9.06 7.00 -4.02
N GLY A 80 -10.15 7.42 -3.36
CA GLY A 80 -10.52 8.83 -3.23
C GLY A 80 -9.55 9.69 -2.41
N LEU A 81 -8.71 9.07 -1.57
CA LEU A 81 -7.68 9.73 -0.78
C LEU A 81 -6.32 9.83 -1.50
N LEU A 82 -6.14 9.07 -2.59
CA LEU A 82 -4.88 8.99 -3.32
C LEU A 82 -4.90 9.93 -4.54
N ARG A 83 -3.76 10.57 -4.81
CA ARG A 83 -3.64 11.47 -5.97
C ARG A 83 -3.48 10.69 -7.26
N SER A 84 -2.76 9.58 -7.21
CA SER A 84 -2.58 8.64 -8.31
C SER A 84 -2.40 7.24 -7.73
N PRO A 85 -3.49 6.49 -7.48
CA PRO A 85 -3.49 5.30 -6.62
C PRO A 85 -2.37 4.30 -6.91
N ARG A 86 -2.18 3.93 -8.18
CA ARG A 86 -1.11 3.03 -8.61
C ARG A 86 0.28 3.58 -8.30
N LYS A 87 0.54 4.84 -8.63
CA LYS A 87 1.84 5.48 -8.39
C LYS A 87 2.09 5.66 -6.90
N ASP A 88 1.08 6.01 -6.14
CA ASP A 88 1.18 6.24 -4.70
C ASP A 88 1.45 4.93 -3.94
N ALA A 89 0.87 3.82 -4.38
CA ALA A 89 1.15 2.48 -3.87
C ALA A 89 2.61 2.05 -4.11
N LEU A 90 3.07 2.18 -5.36
CA LEU A 90 4.43 1.81 -5.74
C LEU A 90 5.47 2.74 -5.10
N ALA A 91 5.21 4.05 -5.05
CA ALA A 91 6.09 5.02 -4.39
C ALA A 91 6.19 4.74 -2.89
N GLY A 92 5.09 4.38 -2.23
CA GLY A 92 5.08 3.97 -0.83
C GLY A 92 5.96 2.74 -0.58
N LEU A 93 5.82 1.70 -1.40
CA LEU A 93 6.65 0.50 -1.33
C LEU A 93 8.14 0.81 -1.54
N VAL A 94 8.48 1.53 -2.62
CA VAL A 94 9.87 1.89 -2.95
C VAL A 94 10.51 2.69 -1.81
N THR A 95 9.78 3.65 -1.23
CA THR A 95 10.28 4.47 -0.12
C THR A 95 10.62 3.62 1.09
N VAL A 96 9.76 2.66 1.46
CA VAL A 96 9.99 1.76 2.61
C VAL A 96 11.21 0.87 2.35
N LEU A 97 11.29 0.26 1.17
CA LEU A 97 12.42 -0.64 0.82
C LEU A 97 13.77 0.08 0.78
N HIS A 98 13.82 1.36 0.38
CA HIS A 98 15.06 2.15 0.40
C HIS A 98 15.42 2.70 1.78
N THR A 99 14.46 2.77 2.70
CA THR A 99 14.72 3.24 4.09
C THR A 99 15.22 2.09 4.97
N ASP A 100 14.89 0.85 4.63
CA ASP A 100 15.33 -0.38 5.33
C ASP A 100 16.68 -0.93 4.80
N ALA A 101 17.31 -0.29 3.81
CA ALA A 101 18.60 -0.68 3.20
C ALA A 101 19.77 0.19 3.67
#